data_AF-A0A4Q3RFM8-F1
#
_entry.id   AF-A0A4Q3RFM8-F1
#
_cell.length_a   1.000
_cell.length_b   1.000
_cell.length_c   1.000
_cell.angle_alpha   90.00
_cell.angle_beta   90.00
_cell.angle_gamma   90.00
#
_symmetry.space_group_name_H-M   'P 1'
#
loop_
_entity.id
_entity.type
_entity.pdbx_description
1 polymer ?
#
loop_
_entity_poly.entity_id
_entity_poly.type
_entity_poly.pdbx_seq_one_letter_code
_entity_poly.pdbx_strand_id
1 'polypeptide(L)' 'MRISSILGFLFLIVVGTYVSTLSTGCANIIPPSGGPRDSLPPELLAVTPRDSTLNFRGDRITFTFDEYIDDPQ' A
#
# COMPACT_ATOMS: atom_id res chain seq x y z
N MET A 1 22.96 -38.98 42.93
CA MET A 1 22.69 -39.10 41.48
C MET A 1 21.41 -38.40 40.99
N ARG A 2 20.31 -38.38 41.75
CA ARG A 2 19.04 -37.75 41.31
C ARG A 2 19.11 -36.21 41.18
N ILE A 3 19.76 -35.53 42.12
CA ILE A 3 19.83 -34.05 42.15
C ILE A 3 20.69 -33.46 41.03
N SER A 4 21.88 -34.00 40.77
CA SER A 4 22.74 -33.53 39.66
C SER A 4 22.08 -33.69 38.28
N SER A 5 21.28 -34.74 38.10
CA SER A 5 20.51 -34.95 36.87
C SER A 5 19.37 -33.93 36.72
N ILE A 6 18.73 -33.55 37.84
CA ILE A 6 17.69 -32.50 37.87
C ILE A 6 18.28 -31.11 37.59
N LEU A 7 19.43 -30.78 38.21
CA LEU A 7 20.12 -29.52 37.94
C LEU A 7 20.57 -29.42 36.46
N GLY A 8 21.08 -30.51 35.89
CA GLY A 8 21.44 -30.55 34.47
C GLY A 8 20.22 -30.34 33.55
N PHE A 9 19.08 -30.95 33.89
CA PHE A 9 17.84 -30.78 33.13
C PHE A 9 17.29 -29.35 33.23
N LEU A 10 17.30 -28.74 34.43
CA LEU A 10 16.90 -27.35 34.63
C LEU A 10 17.82 -26.39 33.86
N PHE A 11 19.14 -26.65 33.84
CA PHE A 11 20.08 -25.85 33.07
C PHE A 11 19.78 -25.92 31.56
N LEU A 12 19.49 -27.10 31.02
CA LEU A 12 19.12 -27.27 29.62
C LEU A 12 17.83 -26.53 29.25
N ILE A 13 16.83 -26.53 30.13
CA ILE A 13 15.59 -25.77 29.92
C ILE A 13 15.88 -24.27 29.85
N VAL A 14 16.65 -23.74 30.81
CA VAL A 14 16.97 -22.31 30.87
C VAL A 14 17.75 -21.87 29.62
N VAL A 15 18.71 -22.67 29.17
CA VAL A 15 19.46 -22.41 27.94
C VAL A 15 18.55 -22.47 26.71
N GLY A 16 17.68 -23.49 26.63
CA GLY A 16 16.74 -23.64 25.52
C GLY A 16 15.77 -22.45 25.40
N THR A 17 15.23 -21.97 26.52
CA THR A 17 14.34 -20.80 26.52
C THR A 17 15.09 -19.52 26.15
N TYR A 18 16.32 -19.34 26.62
CA TYR A 18 17.13 -18.16 26.27
C TYR A 18 17.43 -18.11 24.76
N VAL A 19 17.80 -19.24 24.17
CA VAL A 19 18.06 -19.34 22.72
C VAL A 19 16.80 -19.06 21.90
N SER A 20 15.63 -19.51 22.34
CA SER A 20 14.37 -19.26 21.62
C SER A 20 14.02 -17.76 21.52
N THR A 21 14.38 -16.96 22.53
CA THR A 21 14.15 -15.50 22.51
C THR A 21 15.09 -14.72 21.58
N LEU A 22 16.18 -15.33 21.11
CA LEU A 22 17.09 -14.69 20.15
C LEU A 22 16.55 -14.70 18.70
N SER A 23 15.49 -15.46 18.43
CA SER A 23 14.92 -15.63 17.08
C SER A 23 13.67 -14.78 16.81
N THR A 24 13.24 -13.93 17.74
CA THR A 24 12.10 -13.04 17.53
C THR A 24 12.54 -11.76 16.85
N GLY A 25 12.60 -11.76 15.51
CA GLY A 25 12.65 -10.52 14.74
C GLY A 25 11.29 -9.81 14.82
N CYS A 26 11.27 -8.50 15.06
CA CYS A 26 10.05 -7.71 14.98
C CYS A 26 9.49 -7.78 13.53
N ALA A 27 8.20 -8.06 13.38
CA ALA A 27 7.53 -7.91 12.09
C ALA A 27 7.51 -6.42 11.72
N ASN A 28 8.24 -6.04 10.68
CA ASN A 28 8.23 -4.67 10.17
C ASN A 28 6.92 -4.46 9.39
N ILE A 29 6.04 -3.60 9.88
CA ILE A 29 4.84 -3.19 9.14
C ILE A 29 5.31 -2.25 8.03
N ILE A 30 5.62 -2.84 6.88
CA ILE A 30 5.85 -2.11 5.65
C ILE A 30 4.49 -1.98 4.95
N PRO A 31 4.09 -0.78 4.49
CA PRO A 31 2.93 -0.69 3.61
C PRO A 31 3.13 -1.65 2.43
N PRO A 32 2.06 -2.29 1.93
CA PRO A 32 2.16 -3.09 0.71
C PRO A 32 2.75 -2.21 -0.39
N SER A 33 3.52 -2.81 -1.30
CA SER A 33 3.88 -2.12 -2.54
C SER A 33 2.59 -1.63 -3.18
N GLY A 34 2.52 -0.34 -3.53
CA GLY A 34 1.38 0.21 -4.25
C GLY A 34 1.13 -0.53 -5.57
N GLY A 35 0.01 -0.21 -6.22
CA GLY A 35 -0.25 -0.69 -7.56
C GLY A 35 0.81 -0.21 -8.58
N PRO A 36 0.73 -0.71 -9.83
CA PRO A 36 1.49 -0.12 -10.93
C PRO A 36 1.31 1.39 -10.97
N ARG A 37 2.38 2.10 -11.36
CA ARG A 37 2.29 3.54 -11.59
C ARG A 37 1.23 3.81 -12.65
N ASP A 38 0.35 4.78 -12.38
CA ASP A 38 -0.56 5.26 -13.39
C ASP A 38 0.20 5.93 -14.54
N SER A 39 -0.09 5.49 -15.75
CA SER A 39 0.62 5.86 -16.97
C SER A 39 -0.31 6.16 -18.14
N LEU A 40 -1.62 5.92 -17.97
CA LEU A 40 -2.60 6.23 -18.99
C LEU A 40 -3.17 7.61 -18.67
N PRO A 41 -3.40 8.46 -19.69
CA PRO A 41 -4.11 9.71 -19.49
C PRO A 41 -5.63 9.48 -19.41
N PRO A 42 -6.37 10.40 -18.77
CA PRO A 42 -7.84 10.41 -18.80
C PRO A 42 -8.39 10.46 -20.24
N GLU A 43 -9.46 9.72 -20.51
CA GLU A 43 -10.19 9.73 -21.78
C GLU A 43 -11.27 10.83 -21.80
N LEU A 44 -11.28 11.64 -22.85
CA LEU A 44 -12.33 12.65 -23.06
C LEU A 44 -13.62 11.98 -23.59
N LEU A 45 -14.62 11.86 -22.72
CA LEU A 45 -15.91 11.23 -23.05
C LEU A 45 -16.87 12.17 -23.78
N ALA A 46 -16.94 13.43 -23.36
CA ALA A 46 -17.89 14.39 -23.93
C ALA A 46 -17.45 15.84 -23.77
N VAL A 47 -17.92 16.69 -24.70
CA VAL A 47 -17.77 18.14 -24.65
C VAL A 47 -19.14 18.79 -24.87
N THR A 48 -19.48 19.75 -24.03
CA THR A 48 -20.68 20.58 -24.18
C THR A 48 -20.29 22.07 -24.19
N PRO A 49 -20.62 22.84 -25.23
CA PRO A 49 -21.33 22.43 -26.46
C PRO A 49 -20.51 21.43 -27.29
N ARG A 50 -21.17 20.70 -28.20
CA ARG A 50 -20.52 19.67 -29.02
C ARG A 50 -19.36 20.28 -29.79
N ASP A 51 -18.32 19.49 -30.05
CA ASP A 51 -17.21 19.94 -30.88
C ASP A 51 -17.69 20.53 -32.22
N SER A 52 -16.98 21.55 -32.70
CA SER A 52 -17.33 22.32 -33.90
C SER A 52 -18.68 23.07 -33.86
N THR A 53 -19.26 23.29 -32.68
CA THR A 53 -20.47 24.12 -32.54
C THR A 53 -20.17 25.57 -32.90
N LEU A 54 -20.92 26.10 -33.88
CA LEU A 54 -20.85 27.51 -34.27
C LEU A 54 -21.86 28.36 -33.51
N ASN A 55 -21.56 29.65 -33.38
CA ASN A 55 -22.46 30.66 -32.78
C ASN A 55 -22.91 30.32 -31.34
N PHE A 56 -22.07 29.65 -30.55
CA PHE A 56 -22.35 29.41 -29.13
C PHE A 56 -22.40 30.73 -28.35
N ARG A 57 -23.48 30.94 -27.57
CA ARG A 57 -23.73 32.19 -26.81
C ARG A 57 -23.69 32.00 -25.28
N GLY A 58 -23.31 30.81 -24.81
CA GLY A 58 -23.13 30.56 -23.38
C GLY A 58 -21.77 31.04 -22.88
N ASP A 59 -21.57 30.97 -21.56
CA ASP A 59 -20.36 31.41 -20.85
C ASP A 59 -19.51 30.23 -20.32
N ARG A 60 -19.97 28.99 -20.52
CA ARG A 60 -19.31 27.79 -20.01
C ARG A 60 -19.20 26.71 -21.07
N ILE A 61 -18.02 26.10 -21.13
CA ILE A 61 -17.75 24.88 -21.87
C ILE A 61 -17.40 23.80 -20.83
N THR A 62 -18.08 22.67 -20.91
CA THR A 62 -17.89 21.54 -19.99
C THR A 62 -17.24 20.38 -20.73
N PHE A 63 -16.14 19.89 -20.18
CA PHE A 63 -15.47 18.66 -20.62
C PHE A 63 -15.76 17.57 -19.58
N THR A 64 -16.06 16.37 -20.05
CA THR A 64 -16.32 15.21 -19.19
C THR A 64 -15.31 14.13 -19.54
N PHE A 65 -14.59 13.68 -18.52
CA PHE A 65 -13.59 12.62 -18.62
C PHE A 65 -14.08 11.37 -17.90
N ASP A 66 -13.47 10.23 -18.20
CA ASP A 66 -13.74 8.94 -17.56
C ASP A 66 -13.19 8.83 -16.14
N GLU A 67 -12.17 9.62 -15.83
CA GLU A 67 -11.57 9.71 -14.49
C GLU A 67 -11.38 11.15 -14.01
N TYR A 68 -11.09 11.27 -12.71
CA TYR A 68 -10.82 12.56 -12.08
C TYR A 68 -9.44 13.07 -12.49
N ILE A 69 -9.39 14.31 -13.00
CA ILE A 69 -8.13 14.98 -13.28
C ILE A 69 -7.60 15.54 -11.96
N ASP A 70 -6.66 14.83 -11.36
CA ASP A 70 -5.86 15.34 -10.24
C ASP A 70 -4.74 16.22 -10.81
N ASP A 71 -4.69 17.49 -10.42
CA ASP A 71 -3.63 18.41 -10.86
C ASP A 71 -2.34 18.07 -10.10
N PRO A 72 -1.23 17.68 -10.76
CA PRO A 72 0.02 17.45 -10.08
C PRO A 72 0.60 18.82 -9.70
N GLN A 73 0.34 19.27 -8.47
CA GLN A 73 1.13 20.35 -7.85
C GLN A 73 2.57 19.89 -7.59
#